data_AF-A0AB37E6T2-F1
#
_entry.id   AF-A0AB37E6T2-F1
#
_cell.length_a   1.000
_cell.length_b   1.000
_cell.length_c   1.000
_cell.angle_alpha   90.00
_cell.angle_beta   90.00
_cell.angle_gamma   90.00
#
_symmetry.space_group_name_H-M   'P 1'
#
loop_
_entity.id
_entity.type
_entity.pdbx_description
1 polymer ?
#
loop_
_entity_poly.entity_id
_entity_poly.type
_entity_poly.pdbx_seq_one_letter_code
_entity_poly.pdbx_strand_id
1 'polypeptide(L)'
;MKTLSALCASAALATALASTSALAADITFDFDVAAPTGRIMVALFNSEANYGGEGQPVRYAMVDAAAASKQVRFEDLPDGDYAMRAFHDIDGDGKMNTNPFGMPIEPFAFSNNAVGNMGPASWERAKFAATGAVAQTISLK
;
A
#
# COMPACT_ATOMS: atom_id res chain seq x y z
N MET A 1 -52.13 -38.75 42.11
CA MET A 1 -51.04 -37.77 42.29
C MET A 1 -49.78 -38.47 41.78
N LYS A 2 -49.36 -38.22 40.52
CA LYS A 2 -48.25 -37.32 40.11
C LYS A 2 -47.01 -37.57 41.00
N THR A 3 -45.90 -38.10 40.51
CA THR A 3 -45.03 -37.48 39.49
C THR A 3 -44.03 -38.48 38.86
N LEU A 4 -43.77 -38.35 37.56
CA LEU A 4 -42.64 -38.95 36.84
C LEU A 4 -41.90 -37.85 36.07
N SER A 5 -40.56 -37.95 36.08
CA SER A 5 -39.61 -37.45 35.07
C SER A 5 -39.43 -35.91 35.01
N ALA A 6 -38.29 -35.34 34.60
CA ALA A 6 -37.19 -35.86 33.80
C ALA A 6 -35.89 -35.07 34.12
N LEU A 7 -34.74 -35.75 33.96
CA LEU A 7 -33.41 -35.15 33.98
C LEU A 7 -33.09 -34.60 32.58
N CYS A 8 -33.06 -33.29 32.41
CA CYS A 8 -32.59 -32.65 31.18
C CYS A 8 -31.06 -32.63 31.16
N ALA A 9 -30.45 -33.42 30.29
CA ALA A 9 -29.03 -33.29 29.95
C ALA A 9 -28.91 -32.27 28.80
N SER A 10 -28.42 -31.06 29.10
CA SER A 10 -28.11 -30.05 28.09
C SER A 10 -26.70 -30.29 27.53
N ALA A 11 -26.61 -30.74 26.27
CA ALA A 11 -25.36 -30.81 25.54
C ALA A 11 -24.97 -29.40 25.06
N ALA A 12 -23.90 -28.83 25.62
CA ALA A 12 -23.33 -27.58 25.15
C ALA A 12 -22.52 -27.85 23.86
N LEU A 13 -23.01 -27.35 22.72
CA LEU A 13 -22.32 -27.41 21.44
C LEU A 13 -21.23 -26.34 21.42
N ALA A 14 -19.97 -26.75 21.65
CA ALA A 14 -18.81 -25.87 21.51
C ALA A 14 -18.53 -25.63 20.02
N THR A 15 -18.92 -24.47 19.50
CA THR A 15 -18.49 -24.01 18.17
C THR A 15 -17.02 -23.60 18.23
N ALA A 16 -16.14 -24.44 17.69
CA ALA A 16 -14.76 -24.07 17.44
C ALA A 16 -14.72 -23.00 16.34
N LEU A 17 -14.34 -21.76 16.70
CA LEU A 17 -14.00 -20.75 15.71
C LEU A 17 -12.67 -21.17 15.07
N ALA A 18 -12.71 -21.66 13.84
CA ALA A 18 -11.53 -21.81 13.02
C ALA A 18 -11.01 -20.40 12.68
N SER A 19 -9.88 -20.01 13.27
CA SER A 19 -9.14 -18.84 12.82
C SER A 19 -8.51 -19.15 11.46
N THR A 20 -9.19 -18.78 10.37
CA THR A 20 -8.51 -18.69 9.07
C THR A 20 -7.50 -17.57 9.17
N SER A 21 -6.21 -17.92 9.22
CA SER A 21 -5.14 -16.96 8.99
C SER A 21 -5.41 -16.36 7.61
N ALA A 22 -5.74 -15.07 7.56
CA ALA A 22 -5.70 -14.36 6.30
C ALA A 22 -4.27 -14.52 5.75
N LEU A 23 -4.15 -14.91 4.48
CA LEU A 23 -2.85 -14.83 3.82
C LEU A 23 -2.46 -13.35 3.81
N ALA A 24 -1.22 -13.11 4.22
CA ALA A 24 -0.64 -11.80 4.34
C ALA A 24 0.34 -11.60 3.20
N ALA A 25 0.23 -10.46 2.53
CA ALA A 25 1.10 -10.02 1.48
C ALA A 25 2.18 -9.09 2.01
N ASP A 26 3.38 -9.21 1.43
CA ASP A 26 4.51 -8.33 1.68
C ASP A 26 4.84 -7.61 0.37
N ILE A 27 4.85 -6.28 0.38
CA ILE A 27 5.15 -5.48 -0.80
C ILE A 27 6.45 -4.74 -0.57
N THR A 28 7.39 -4.91 -1.50
CA THR A 28 8.70 -4.24 -1.48
C THR A 28 8.87 -3.35 -2.71
N PHE A 29 9.26 -2.10 -2.50
CA PHE A 29 9.68 -1.18 -3.54
C PHE A 29 11.16 -0.88 -3.40
N ASP A 30 11.93 -1.08 -4.47
CA ASP A 30 13.32 -0.65 -4.59
C ASP A 30 13.37 0.57 -5.52
N PHE A 31 13.88 1.70 -5.03
CA PHE A 31 13.85 2.95 -5.77
C PHE A 31 15.20 3.28 -6.41
N ASP A 32 15.15 3.51 -7.72
CA ASP A 32 16.23 4.14 -8.48
C ASP A 32 16.01 5.66 -8.52
N VAL A 33 16.97 6.40 -7.98
CA VAL A 33 16.95 7.87 -7.86
C VAL A 33 18.19 8.47 -8.50
N ALA A 34 18.00 9.58 -9.22
CA ALA A 34 19.11 10.31 -9.83
C ALA A 34 19.97 11.07 -8.81
N ALA A 35 19.35 11.57 -7.73
CA ALA A 35 20.02 12.40 -6.72
C ALA A 35 19.98 11.73 -5.33
N PRO A 36 21.12 11.53 -4.66
CA PRO A 36 21.16 10.93 -3.32
C PRO A 36 20.99 11.99 -2.22
N THR A 37 19.89 12.74 -2.26
CA THR A 37 19.57 13.81 -1.29
C THR A 37 18.07 13.87 -1.03
N GLY A 38 17.66 14.34 0.15
CA GLY A 38 16.24 14.42 0.50
C GLY A 38 15.63 13.05 0.79
N ARG A 39 14.32 12.92 0.59
CA ARG A 39 13.56 11.71 0.96
C ARG A 39 12.67 11.25 -0.18
N ILE A 40 12.44 9.94 -0.24
CA ILE A 40 11.42 9.35 -1.09
C ILE A 40 10.18 9.14 -0.23
N MET A 41 9.11 9.81 -0.58
CA MET A 41 7.81 9.72 0.08
C MET A 41 6.95 8.70 -0.65
N VAL A 42 6.43 7.70 0.06
CA VAL A 42 5.72 6.55 -0.55
C VAL A 42 4.36 6.38 0.07
N ALA A 43 3.32 6.38 -0.76
CA ALA A 43 1.93 6.17 -0.38
C ALA A 43 1.39 4.91 -1.07
N LEU A 44 0.84 3.98 -0.29
CA LEU A 44 0.24 2.73 -0.76
C LEU A 44 -1.29 2.82 -0.64
N PHE A 45 -2.01 2.42 -1.69
CA PHE A 45 -3.46 2.46 -1.80
C PHE A 45 -3.99 1.07 -2.12
N ASN A 46 -5.17 0.73 -1.60
CA ASN A 46 -5.83 -0.57 -1.80
C ASN A 46 -7.21 -0.44 -2.47
N SER A 47 -7.52 0.73 -3.04
CA SER A 47 -8.75 0.94 -3.81
C SER A 47 -8.58 2.09 -4.80
N GLU A 48 -9.32 2.01 -5.90
CA GLU A 48 -9.40 3.07 -6.91
C GLU A 48 -9.90 4.39 -6.31
N ALA A 49 -10.93 4.32 -5.46
CA ALA A 49 -11.53 5.49 -4.82
C ALA A 49 -10.51 6.28 -3.98
N ASN A 50 -9.66 5.58 -3.21
CA ASN A 50 -8.63 6.25 -2.42
C ASN A 50 -7.45 6.71 -3.26
N TYR A 51 -7.14 5.99 -4.33
CA TYR A 51 -6.05 6.35 -5.21
C TYR A 51 -6.36 7.64 -5.98
N GLY A 52 -7.53 7.80 -6.61
CA GLY A 52 -7.81 8.86 -7.60
C GLY A 52 -7.78 10.35 -7.16
N GLY A 53 -7.42 10.71 -5.92
CA GLY A 53 -7.49 12.12 -5.46
C GLY A 53 -6.98 12.34 -4.03
N GLU A 54 -7.79 12.97 -3.18
CA GLU A 54 -7.51 13.26 -1.75
C GLU A 54 -7.74 12.05 -0.81
N GLY A 55 -7.96 10.87 -1.40
CA GLY A 55 -8.15 9.64 -0.64
C GLY A 55 -6.92 9.29 0.20
N GLN A 56 -7.15 8.68 1.36
CA GLN A 56 -6.08 8.36 2.29
C GLN A 56 -5.39 7.06 1.89
N PRO A 57 -4.05 7.01 1.91
CA PRO A 57 -3.32 5.77 1.70
C PRO A 57 -3.60 4.80 2.85
N VAL A 58 -3.58 3.49 2.57
CA VAL A 58 -3.69 2.45 3.60
C VAL A 58 -2.41 2.34 4.41
N ARG A 59 -1.26 2.69 3.82
CA ARG A 59 0.06 2.78 4.45
C ARG A 59 0.87 3.89 3.81
N TYR A 60 1.74 4.52 4.60
CA TYR A 60 2.75 5.46 4.12
C TYR A 60 4.12 5.04 4.65
N ALA A 61 5.16 5.41 3.92
CA ALA A 61 6.54 5.23 4.35
C ALA A 61 7.42 6.34 3.76
N MET A 62 8.61 6.47 4.30
CA MET A 62 9.66 7.33 3.78
C MET A 62 11.00 6.61 3.85
N VAL A 63 11.86 6.86 2.87
CA VAL A 63 13.25 6.39 2.88
C VAL A 63 14.18 7.53 2.48
N ASP A 64 15.33 7.61 3.14
CA ASP A 64 16.38 8.58 2.82
C ASP A 64 16.96 8.26 1.44
N ALA A 65 16.96 9.23 0.52
CA ALA A 65 17.49 9.04 -0.83
C ALA A 65 19.02 8.85 -0.84
N ALA A 66 19.71 9.24 0.23
CA ALA A 66 21.14 8.99 0.44
C ALA A 66 21.45 7.62 1.05
N ALA A 67 20.43 6.85 1.47
CA ALA A 67 20.64 5.53 2.08
C ALA A 67 21.33 4.55 1.13
N ALA A 68 22.10 3.61 1.69
CA ALA A 68 22.75 2.55 0.90
C ALA A 68 21.74 1.70 0.14
N SER A 69 20.60 1.39 0.77
CA SER A 69 19.43 0.76 0.16
C SER A 69 18.24 1.72 0.24
N LYS A 70 17.61 2.01 -0.91
CA LYS A 70 16.39 2.83 -1.00
C LYS A 70 15.18 1.92 -1.10
N GLN A 71 15.05 1.01 -0.13
CA GLN A 71 13.97 0.03 -0.11
C GLN A 71 12.88 0.45 0.88
N VAL A 72 11.62 0.32 0.46
CA VAL A 72 10.45 0.41 1.33
C VAL A 72 9.75 -0.93 1.33
N ARG A 73 9.43 -1.44 2.52
CA ARG A 73 8.69 -2.69 2.70
C ARG A 73 7.43 -2.44 3.52
N PHE A 74 6.31 -2.96 3.02
CA PHE A 74 5.02 -3.02 3.70
C PHE A 74 4.70 -4.48 3.98
N GLU A 75 4.57 -4.86 5.24
CA GLU A 75 4.30 -6.22 5.69
C GLU A 75 2.86 -6.38 6.18
N ASP A 76 2.42 -7.63 6.32
CA ASP A 76 1.15 -8.01 6.95
C ASP A 76 -0.06 -7.35 6.29
N LEU A 77 -0.02 -7.20 4.96
CA LEU A 77 -1.11 -6.63 4.19
C LEU A 77 -2.15 -7.70 3.86
N PRO A 78 -3.45 -7.41 3.89
CA PRO A 78 -4.44 -8.32 3.34
C PRO A 78 -4.16 -8.60 1.86
N ASP A 79 -4.33 -9.86 1.43
CA ASP A 79 -4.34 -10.19 0.02
C ASP A 79 -5.31 -9.28 -0.76
N GLY A 80 -4.85 -8.73 -1.89
CA GLY A 80 -5.68 -7.82 -2.69
C GLY A 80 -4.91 -7.01 -3.72
N ASP A 81 -5.61 -6.07 -4.35
CA ASP A 81 -5.03 -5.14 -5.32
C ASP A 81 -4.48 -3.89 -4.62
N TYR A 82 -3.28 -3.50 -5.01
CA TYR A 82 -2.59 -2.34 -4.49
C TYR A 82 -2.05 -1.45 -5.61
N ALA A 83 -1.98 -0.16 -5.36
CA ALA A 83 -1.24 0.80 -6.18
C ALA A 83 -0.39 1.71 -5.29
N MET A 84 0.74 2.17 -5.80
CA MET A 84 1.66 3.05 -5.08
C MET A 84 1.85 4.36 -5.85
N ARG A 85 2.01 5.44 -5.07
CA ARG A 85 2.53 6.73 -5.53
C ARG A 85 3.78 7.05 -4.74
N ALA A 86 4.81 7.52 -5.44
CA ALA A 86 6.01 8.01 -4.80
C ALA A 86 6.45 9.34 -5.40
N PHE A 87 7.06 10.17 -4.57
CA PHE A 87 7.80 11.34 -5.03
C PHE A 87 9.08 11.54 -4.24
N HIS A 88 10.02 12.20 -4.88
CA HIS A 88 11.31 12.53 -4.33
C HIS A 88 11.30 13.97 -3.80
N ASP A 89 11.09 14.09 -2.49
CA ASP A 89 11.15 15.32 -1.70
C ASP A 89 12.61 15.79 -1.60
N ILE A 90 13.06 16.60 -2.55
CA ILE A 90 14.46 17.04 -2.66
C ILE A 90 14.74 18.19 -1.69
N ASP A 91 13.78 19.08 -1.49
CA ASP A 91 13.93 20.26 -0.64
C ASP A 91 13.59 20.01 0.84
N GLY A 92 12.92 18.91 1.15
CA GLY A 92 12.67 18.43 2.50
C GLY A 92 11.40 18.97 3.16
N ASP A 93 10.51 19.63 2.41
CA ASP A 93 9.26 20.19 2.95
C ASP A 93 8.14 19.14 3.13
N GLY A 94 8.36 17.93 2.61
CA GLY A 94 7.46 16.79 2.71
C GLY A 94 6.23 16.87 1.81
N LYS A 95 6.22 17.77 0.82
CA LYS A 95 5.14 17.98 -0.14
C LYS A 95 5.66 17.84 -1.55
N MET A 96 4.78 17.39 -2.44
CA MET A 96 5.09 17.41 -3.87
C MET A 96 5.11 18.86 -4.35
N ASN A 97 6.26 19.32 -4.80
CA ASN A 97 6.36 20.60 -5.48
C ASN A 97 5.72 20.53 -6.88
N THR A 98 4.90 21.54 -7.22
CA THR A 98 4.25 21.66 -8.53
C THR A 98 4.41 23.04 -9.12
N ASN A 99 4.44 23.13 -10.46
CA ASN A 99 4.37 24.42 -11.15
C ASN A 99 2.95 25.03 -11.07
N PRO A 100 2.71 26.29 -11.53
CA PRO A 100 1.39 26.93 -11.49
C PRO A 100 0.26 26.21 -12.25
N PHE A 101 0.58 25.21 -13.08
CA PHE A 101 -0.39 24.35 -13.78
C PHE A 101 -0.62 23.01 -13.06
N GLY A 102 -0.05 22.82 -11.87
CA GLY A 102 -0.19 21.61 -11.06
C GLY A 102 0.69 20.44 -11.53
N MET A 103 1.64 20.66 -12.43
CA MET A 103 2.56 19.62 -12.87
C MET A 103 3.70 19.46 -11.84
N PRO A 104 4.00 18.22 -11.40
CA PRO A 104 5.16 17.95 -10.54
C PRO A 104 6.44 18.53 -11.13
N ILE A 105 7.25 19.17 -10.28
CA ILE A 105 8.60 19.63 -10.63
C ILE A 105 9.69 18.84 -9.89
N GLU A 106 9.28 17.97 -8.96
CA GLU A 106 10.12 16.96 -8.34
C GLU A 106 9.90 15.59 -9.00
N PRO A 107 10.92 14.71 -8.98
CA PRO A 107 10.79 13.37 -9.54
C PRO A 107 9.67 12.57 -8.87
N PHE A 108 8.91 11.83 -9.67
CA PHE A 108 7.78 11.04 -9.16
C PHE A 108 7.62 9.72 -9.91
N ALA A 109 6.89 8.80 -9.29
CA ALA A 109 6.63 7.50 -9.87
C ALA A 109 5.32 6.90 -9.35
N PHE A 110 4.85 5.91 -10.10
CA PHE A 110 3.73 5.05 -9.74
C PHE A 110 4.22 3.60 -9.75
N SER A 111 3.53 2.71 -9.05
CA SER A 111 3.73 1.27 -9.23
C SER A 111 3.56 0.85 -10.69
N ASN A 112 4.18 -0.27 -11.05
CA ASN A 112 4.34 -0.77 -12.42
C ASN A 112 5.13 0.18 -13.34
N ASN A 113 5.81 1.20 -12.79
CA ASN A 113 6.37 2.32 -13.56
C ASN A 113 5.33 2.91 -14.53
N ALA A 114 4.07 2.94 -14.10
CA ALA A 114 2.97 3.41 -14.92
C ALA A 114 3.15 4.90 -15.27
N VAL A 115 2.86 5.25 -16.52
CA VAL A 115 2.93 6.63 -17.00
C VAL A 115 1.53 7.24 -17.04
N GLY A 116 1.41 8.46 -16.52
CA GLY A 116 0.21 9.27 -16.59
C GLY A 116 0.01 9.92 -17.96
N ASN A 117 -1.24 10.20 -18.33
CA ASN A 117 -1.58 10.93 -19.55
C ASN A 117 -2.60 12.02 -19.19
N MET A 118 -2.19 13.28 -19.27
CA MET A 118 -2.98 14.44 -18.81
C MET A 118 -3.42 14.32 -17.32
N GLY A 119 -2.54 13.79 -16.47
CA GLY A 119 -2.79 13.57 -15.05
C GLY A 119 -1.90 12.45 -14.49
N PRO A 120 -2.09 12.04 -13.21
CA PRO A 120 -1.41 10.87 -12.65
C PRO A 120 -1.78 9.59 -13.41
N ALA A 121 -0.97 8.54 -13.31
CA ALA A 121 -1.32 7.23 -13.86
C ALA A 121 -2.64 6.74 -13.26
N SER A 122 -3.52 6.15 -14.09
CA SER A 122 -4.80 5.61 -13.60
C SER A 122 -4.61 4.41 -12.67
N TRP A 123 -5.61 4.13 -11.83
CA TRP A 123 -5.62 2.95 -10.97
C TRP A 123 -5.35 1.67 -11.75
N GLU A 124 -6.05 1.46 -12.88
CA GLU A 124 -5.87 0.27 -13.72
C GLU A 124 -4.45 0.09 -14.26
N ARG A 125 -3.69 1.18 -14.45
CA ARG A 125 -2.28 1.09 -14.90
C ARG A 125 -1.32 0.87 -13.74
N ALA A 126 -1.62 1.44 -12.59
CA ALA A 126 -0.75 1.39 -11.42
C ALA A 126 -1.01 0.16 -10.54
N LYS A 127 -2.21 -0.43 -10.56
CA LYS A 127 -2.57 -1.51 -9.66
C LYS A 127 -1.83 -2.80 -9.96
N PHE A 128 -1.60 -3.61 -8.93
CA PHE A 128 -1.06 -4.96 -9.03
C PHE A 128 -1.65 -5.81 -7.90
N ALA A 129 -1.80 -7.11 -8.16
CA ALA A 129 -2.25 -8.06 -7.16
C ALA A 129 -1.10 -8.41 -6.21
N ALA A 130 -1.37 -8.45 -4.91
CA ALA A 130 -0.45 -8.92 -3.89
C ALA A 130 -1.12 -10.06 -3.12
N THR A 131 -0.64 -11.27 -3.35
CA THR A 131 -1.07 -12.52 -2.66
C THR A 131 0.19 -13.26 -2.22
N GLY A 132 0.86 -12.73 -1.19
CA GLY A 132 2.21 -13.10 -0.77
C GLY A 132 3.26 -12.02 -1.06
N ALA A 133 4.51 -12.41 -1.30
CA ALA A 133 5.61 -11.48 -1.51
C ALA A 133 5.64 -10.91 -2.94
N VAL A 134 5.60 -9.59 -3.05
CA VAL A 134 5.74 -8.83 -4.30
C VAL A 134 6.88 -7.84 -4.17
N ALA A 135 7.72 -7.74 -5.20
CA ALA A 135 8.78 -6.74 -5.29
C ALA A 135 8.72 -6.00 -6.63
N GLN A 136 8.90 -4.67 -6.60
CA GLN A 136 9.01 -3.84 -7.80
C GLN A 136 10.21 -2.91 -7.71
N THR A 137 10.96 -2.80 -8.81
CA THR A 137 11.94 -1.72 -8.98
C THR A 137 11.26 -0.53 -9.64
N ILE A 138 11.39 0.64 -9.01
CA ILE A 138 10.68 1.86 -9.38
C ILE A 138 11.70 2.93 -9.76
N SER A 139 11.59 3.49 -10.95
CA SER A 139 12.41 4.62 -11.39
C SER A 139 11.69 5.93 -11.14
N LEU A 140 12.25 6.78 -10.28
CA LEU A 140 11.77 8.15 -10.06
C LEU A 140 12.31 9.05 -11.18
N LYS A 141 11.41 9.74 -11.89
CA LYS A 141 11.73 10.57 -13.06
C LYS A 141 11.07 11.94 -12.98
#